data_AF-A0A069NWY1-F1
#
_entry.id   AF-A0A069NWY1-F1
#
_cell.length_a   1.000
_cell.length_b   1.000
_cell.length_c   1.000
_cell.angle_alpha   90.00
_cell.angle_beta   90.00
_cell.angle_gamma   90.00
#
_symmetry.space_group_name_H-M   'P 1'
#
loop_
_entity.id
_entity.type
_entity.pdbx_description
1 polymer ?
#
loop_
_entity_poly.entity_id
_entity_poly.type
_entity_poly.pdbx_seq_one_letter_code
_entity_poly.pdbx_strand_id
1 'polypeptide(L)' 'MEDTTYTKGIYTATIGVRAIDGGKFQGLVSLARDDGEAADATLYEVEAASENEHEALDEARALAHRILGEIEL' A
#
# COMPACT_ATOMS: atom_id res chain seq x y z
N MET A 1 12.63 0.60 7.51
CA MET A 1 11.61 -0.39 7.11
C MET A 1 11.73 -0.56 5.62
N GLU A 2 11.70 -1.79 5.12
CA GLU A 2 11.81 -2.08 3.68
C GLU A 2 10.46 -1.77 3.03
N ASP A 3 10.35 -0.62 2.37
CA ASP A 3 9.20 -0.34 1.49
C ASP A 3 9.13 -1.46 0.45
N THR A 4 8.09 -2.30 0.57
CA THR A 4 7.93 -3.43 -0.36
C THR A 4 7.08 -2.96 -1.52
N THR A 5 7.65 -3.10 -2.72
CA THR A 5 7.03 -2.61 -3.96
C THR A 5 6.54 -3.79 -4.80
N TYR A 6 5.33 -3.68 -5.33
CA TYR A 6 4.69 -4.66 -6.21
C TYR A 6 4.30 -3.99 -7.53
N THR A 7 4.57 -4.63 -8.66
CA THR A 7 4.31 -4.04 -9.99
C THR A 7 3.42 -4.94 -10.83
N LYS A 8 2.43 -4.35 -11.52
CA LYS A 8 1.59 -5.02 -12.53
C LYS A 8 1.40 -4.09 -13.74
N GLY A 9 1.98 -4.45 -14.88
CA GLY A 9 1.98 -3.58 -16.06
C GLY A 9 2.69 -2.26 -15.76
N ILE A 10 1.99 -1.14 -16.00
CA ILE A 10 2.46 0.22 -15.68
C ILE A 10 2.13 0.65 -14.24
N TYR A 11 1.51 -0.21 -13.43
CA TYR A 11 1.12 0.15 -12.06
C TYR A 11 2.11 -0.38 -11.04
N THR A 12 2.47 0.46 -10.09
CA THR A 12 3.39 0.15 -8.99
C THR A 12 2.73 0.49 -7.67
N ALA A 13 2.49 -0.53 -6.83
CA ALA A 13 1.98 -0.39 -5.47
C ALA A 13 3.14 -0.49 -4.47
N THR A 14 3.34 0.56 -3.68
CA THR A 14 4.32 0.61 -2.59
C THR A 14 3.58 0.52 -1.27
N ILE A 15 3.93 -0.45 -0.41
CA ILE A 15 3.33 -0.57 0.91
C ILE A 15 4.14 0.19 1.96
N GLY A 16 3.44 0.73 2.95
CA GLY A 16 4.05 1.35 4.12
C GLY A 16 3.17 1.20 5.34
N VAL A 17 3.67 1.70 6.46
CA VAL A 17 2.96 1.72 7.74
C VAL A 17 3.10 3.09 8.37
N ARG A 18 2.05 3.57 9.04
CA ARG A 18 2.12 4.74 9.91
C ARG A 18 1.65 4.39 11.31
N ALA A 19 2.27 4.97 12.32
CA ALA A 19 1.72 4.97 13.67
C ALA A 19 0.51 5.90 13.72
N ILE A 20 -0.53 5.48 14.44
CA ILE A 20 -1.75 6.25 14.70
C ILE A 20 -1.99 6.33 16.22
N ASP A 21 -3.00 7.10 16.63
CA ASP A 21 -3.35 7.26 18.03
C ASP A 21 -3.65 5.93 18.73
N GLY A 22 -3.29 5.87 20.02
CA GLY A 22 -3.51 4.68 20.85
C GLY A 22 -2.46 3.59 20.70
N GLY A 23 -1.28 3.91 20.14
CA GLY A 23 -0.19 2.94 19.98
C GLY A 23 -0.46 1.89 18.92
N LYS A 24 -1.36 2.19 17.99
CA LYS A 24 -1.73 1.32 16.87
C LYS A 24 -1.00 1.72 15.61
N PHE A 25 -1.05 0.82 14.64
CA PHE A 25 -0.43 1.01 13.34
C PHE A 25 -1.47 0.84 12.24
N GLN A 26 -1.33 1.63 11.18
CA GLN A 26 -2.20 1.55 10.02
C GLN A 26 -1.35 1.29 8.78
N GLY A 27 -1.73 0.24 8.05
CA GLY A 27 -1.14 -0.09 6.75
C GLY A 27 -1.58 0.90 5.67
N LEU A 28 -0.68 1.19 4.74
CA LEU A 28 -0.90 2.13 3.64
C LEU A 28 -0.39 1.50 2.34
N VAL A 29 -1.05 1.84 1.22
CA VAL A 29 -0.61 1.45 -0.13
C VAL A 29 -0.62 2.69 -1.02
N SER A 30 0.55 3.06 -1.55
CA SER A 30 0.66 4.10 -2.59
C SER A 30 0.69 3.44 -3.95
N LEU A 31 -0.34 3.65 -4.77
CA LEU A 31 -0.43 3.15 -6.13
C LEU A 31 -0.04 4.26 -7.11
N ALA A 32 1.09 4.12 -7.78
CA ALA A 32 1.52 4.99 -8.85
C ALA A 32 1.32 4.31 -10.22
N ARG A 33 1.03 5.12 -11.24
CA ARG A 33 1.04 4.70 -12.64
C ARG A 33 2.26 5.30 -13.33
N ASP A 34 3.10 4.46 -13.90
CA ASP A 34 4.29 4.83 -14.65
C ASP A 34 3.92 5.01 -16.14
N ASP A 35 3.33 6.16 -16.48
CA ASP A 35 2.97 6.51 -17.87
C ASP A 35 3.86 7.61 -18.49
N GLY A 36 4.92 8.03 -17.78
CA GLY A 36 5.85 9.06 -18.22
C GLY A 36 5.45 10.50 -17.90
N GLU A 37 4.28 10.75 -17.31
CA GLU A 37 3.96 12.03 -16.64
C GLU A 37 4.31 11.97 -15.15
N ALA A 38 4.23 13.11 -14.45
CA ALA A 38 4.50 13.15 -13.02
C ALA A 38 3.65 12.08 -12.31
N ALA A 39 4.30 11.17 -11.58
CA ALA A 39 3.64 10.04 -10.96
C ALA A 39 2.66 10.51 -9.88
N ASP A 40 1.41 10.74 -10.26
CA ASP A 40 0.31 10.90 -9.33
C ASP A 40 0.06 9.54 -8.67
N ALA A 41 0.39 9.47 -7.37
CA ALA A 41 0.19 8.29 -6.56
C ALA A 41 -1.11 8.40 -5.78
N THR A 42 -2.00 7.43 -5.96
CA THR A 42 -3.20 7.30 -5.14
C THR A 42 -2.86 6.56 -3.85
N LEU A 43 -3.11 7.17 -2.70
CA LEU A 43 -2.92 6.56 -1.39
C LEU A 43 -4.19 5.81 -0.95
N TYR A 44 -4.04 4.55 -0.59
CA TYR A 44 -5.06 3.72 0.02
C TYR A 44 -4.68 3.38 1.45
N GLU A 45 -5.65 3.44 2.35
CA GLU A 45 -5.45 3.10 3.76
C GLU A 45 -6.11 1.74 4.04
N VAL A 46 -5.43 0.90 4.80
CA VAL A 46 -6.05 -0.30 5.37
C VAL A 46 -7.09 0.15 6.39
N GLU A 47 -8.31 -0.40 6.29
CA GLU A 47 -9.43 -0.03 7.15
C GLU A 47 -9.22 -0.43 8.61
N ALA A 48 -8.54 -1.56 8.85
CA ALA A 48 -8.21 -2.03 10.17
C ALA A 48 -6.88 -1.43 10.67
N ALA A 49 -6.85 -1.10 11.95
CA ALA A 49 -5.64 -0.71 12.66
C ALA A 49 -5.12 -1.89 13.46
N SER A 50 -3.82 -2.18 13.33
CA SER A 50 -3.15 -3.32 13.94
C SER A 50 -2.40 -2.92 15.20
N GLU A 51 -2.09 -3.89 16.06
CA GLU A 51 -1.40 -3.63 17.34
C GLU A 51 0.12 -3.48 17.18
N ASN A 52 0.66 -3.88 16.03
CA ASN A 52 2.08 -3.76 15.70
C ASN A 52 2.31 -3.46 14.21
N GLU A 53 3.51 -2.99 13.89
CA GLU A 53 3.91 -2.60 12.54
C GLU A 53 3.89 -3.77 11.55
N HIS A 54 4.21 -4.98 12.01
CA HIS A 54 4.32 -6.16 11.14
C HIS A 54 2.95 -6.59 10.62
N GLU A 55 1.95 -6.66 11.49
CA GLU A 55 0.56 -6.94 11.13
C GLU A 55 0.02 -5.88 10.16
N ALA A 56 0.26 -4.60 10.44
CA ALA A 56 -0.19 -3.53 9.56
C ALA A 56 0.44 -3.62 8.15
N LEU A 57 1.71 -4.06 8.05
CA LEU A 57 2.38 -4.31 6.78
C LEU A 57 1.82 -5.54 6.04
N ASP A 58 1.51 -6.61 6.75
CA ASP A 58 0.88 -7.80 6.14
C ASP A 58 -0.51 -7.46 5.57
N GLU A 59 -1.29 -6.65 6.30
CA GLU A 59 -2.57 -6.14 5.81
C GLU A 59 -2.41 -5.21 4.60
N ALA A 60 -1.42 -4.30 4.63
CA ALA A 60 -1.10 -3.44 3.49
C ALA A 60 -0.69 -4.25 2.26
N ARG A 61 0.09 -5.32 2.45
CA ARG A 61 0.46 -6.27 1.39
C ARG A 61 -0.75 -6.95 0.78
N ALA A 62 -1.68 -7.43 1.61
CA ALA A 62 -2.92 -8.03 1.13
C ALA A 62 -3.76 -7.03 0.33
N LEU A 63 -3.85 -5.78 0.78
CA LEU A 63 -4.53 -4.70 0.07
C LEU A 63 -3.85 -4.38 -1.27
N ALA A 64 -2.51 -4.28 -1.31
CA ALA A 64 -1.77 -4.02 -2.55
C ALA A 64 -2.01 -5.11 -3.60
N HIS A 65 -1.97 -6.38 -3.18
CA HIS A 65 -2.29 -7.50 -4.07
C HIS A 65 -3.73 -7.46 -4.58
N ARG A 66 -4.70 -7.04 -3.74
CA ARG A 66 -6.09 -6.86 -4.16
C ARG A 66 -6.22 -5.76 -5.20
N ILE A 67 -5.69 -4.57 -4.91
CA ILE A 67 -5.74 -3.40 -5.82
C ILE A 67 -5.13 -3.76 -7.17
N LEU A 68 -3.92 -4.33 -7.18
CA LEU A 68 -3.27 -4.75 -8.43
C LEU A 68 -4.06 -5.88 -9.11
N GLY A 69 -4.67 -6.78 -8.36
CA GLY A 69 -5.52 -7.86 -8.87
C GLY A 69 -6.73 -7.35 -9.66
N GLU A 70 -7.40 -6.32 -9.15
CA GLU A 70 -8.61 -5.72 -9.72
C GLU A 70 -8.35 -4.85 -10.96
N ILE A 71 -7.12 -4.42 -11.20
CA ILE A 71 -6.75 -3.72 -12.44
C ILE A 71 -6.79 -4.72 -13.60
N GLU A 72 -7.85 -4.63 -14.42
CA GLU A 72 -7.91 -5.30 -15.72
C GLU A 72 -6.95 -4.59 -16.70
N LEU A 73 -6.16 -5.38 -17.43
CA LEU A 73 -5.12 -4.92 -18.35
C LEU A 73 -5.63 -4.84 -19.79
#